data_AF-A0A9P4XUT4-F1
#
_entry.id   AF-A0A9P4XUT4-F1
#
_cell.length_a   1.000
_cell.length_b   1.000
_cell.length_c   1.000
_cell.angle_alpha   90.00
_cell.angle_beta   90.00
_cell.angle_gamma   90.00
#
_symmetry.space_group_name_H-M   'P 1'
#
loop_
_entity.id
_entity.type
_entity.pdbx_description
1 polymer ?
#
loop_
_entity_poly.entity_id
_entity_poly.type
_entity_poly.pdbx_seq_one_letter_code
_entity_poly.pdbx_strand_id
1 'polypeptide(L)'
;LRILNARPGQVNFELEIHRQHTNRLNILHGGTIASMVDLGGSLAVASMGLYSTGVSTDLNVTYLSSGGKAGDKIKVLAECEKMGRTLAFTRMSFFNEKGDLCARGSHTKY
;
A
#
# COMPACT_ATOMS: atom_id res chain seq x y z
N LEU A 1 3.93 -10.72 2.04
CA LEU A 1 3.03 -9.70 2.63
C LEU A 1 2.16 -10.38 3.67
N ARG A 2 1.91 -9.74 4.81
CA ARG A 2 1.11 -10.28 5.92
C ARG A 2 0.08 -9.24 6.38
N ILE A 3 -1.21 -9.60 6.39
CA ILE A 3 -2.27 -8.75 6.94
C ILE A 3 -2.20 -8.83 8.47
N LEU A 4 -2.20 -7.67 9.12
CA LEU A 4 -2.14 -7.54 10.59
C LEU A 4 -3.51 -7.32 11.20
N ASN A 5 -4.32 -6.46 10.58
CA ASN A 5 -5.67 -6.15 11.01
C ASN A 5 -6.49 -5.62 9.83
N ALA A 6 -7.79 -5.91 9.80
CA ALA A 6 -8.71 -5.40 8.79
C ALA A 6 -10.03 -5.00 9.47
N ARG A 7 -10.52 -3.81 9.12
CA ARG A 7 -11.85 -3.31 9.46
C ARG A 7 -12.45 -2.64 8.21
N PRO A 8 -13.77 -2.42 8.15
CA PRO A 8 -14.38 -1.78 6.98
C PRO A 8 -13.67 -0.48 6.59
N GLY A 9 -13.16 -0.43 5.36
CA GLY A 9 -12.48 0.72 4.78
C GLY A 9 -11.02 0.89 5.22
N GLN A 10 -10.46 0.01 6.05
CA GLN A 10 -9.07 0.12 6.49
C GLN A 10 -8.41 -1.23 6.70
N VAL A 11 -7.22 -1.41 6.11
CA VAL A 11 -6.41 -2.63 6.23
C VAL A 11 -4.97 -2.26 6.60
N ASN A 12 -4.46 -2.87 7.66
CA ASN A 12 -3.07 -2.78 8.06
C ASN A 12 -2.36 -4.05 7.61
N PHE A 13 -1.25 -3.91 6.90
CA PHE A 13 -0.41 -5.02 6.50
C PHE A 13 1.07 -4.64 6.52
N GLU A 14 1.92 -5.65 6.47
CA GLU A 14 3.36 -5.46 6.42
C GLU A 14 4.02 -6.34 5.36
N LEU A 15 5.21 -5.94 4.95
CA LEU A 15 6.08 -6.70 4.08
C LEU A 15 7.47 -6.80 4.72
N GLU A 16 7.94 -8.03 4.88
CA GLU A 16 9.35 -8.29 5.12
C GLU A 16 10.13 -8.03 3.84
N ILE A 17 11.13 -7.17 3.91
CA ILE A 17 11.91 -6.77 2.74
C ILE A 17 12.94 -7.85 2.47
N HIS A 18 12.82 -8.53 1.34
CA HIS A 18 13.82 -9.46 0.83
C HIS A 18 14.58 -8.82 -0.32
N ARG A 19 15.73 -9.41 -0.68
CA ARG A 19 16.59 -8.91 -1.76
C ARG A 19 15.85 -8.69 -3.08
N GLN A 20 14.89 -9.56 -3.41
CA GLN A 20 14.05 -9.42 -4.63
C GLN A 20 13.14 -8.18 -4.62
N HIS A 21 12.88 -7.58 -3.46
CA HIS A 21 12.10 -6.35 -3.32
C HIS A 21 12.99 -5.09 -3.43
N THR A 22 14.31 -5.24 -3.56
CA THR A 22 15.24 -4.12 -3.53
C THR A 22 15.68 -3.69 -4.92
N ASN A 23 16.11 -2.44 -5.05
CA ASN A 23 16.69 -1.90 -6.27
C ASN A 23 18.23 -2.05 -6.30
N ARG A 24 18.87 -1.47 -7.32
CA ARG A 24 20.34 -1.50 -7.47
C ARG A 24 21.10 -0.88 -6.30
N LEU A 25 20.47 0.01 -5.53
CA LEU A 25 21.03 0.65 -4.33
C LEU A 25 20.82 -0.20 -3.05
N ASN A 26 20.30 -1.43 -3.18
CA ASN A 26 19.99 -2.35 -2.06
C ASN A 26 18.97 -1.80 -1.04
N ILE A 27 18.14 -0.84 -1.46
CA ILE A 27 16.99 -0.35 -0.70
C ILE A 27 15.68 -0.78 -1.36
N LEU A 28 14.58 -0.71 -0.63
CA LEU A 28 13.25 -1.06 -1.13
C LEU A 28 12.96 -0.35 -2.46
N HIS A 29 12.64 -1.14 -3.48
CA HIS A 29 12.40 -0.66 -4.83
C HIS A 29 11.10 0.15 -4.88
N GLY A 30 11.11 1.32 -5.53
CA GLY A 30 9.91 2.15 -5.67
C GLY A 30 8.76 1.40 -6.34
N GLY A 31 9.06 0.62 -7.39
CA GLY A 31 8.11 -0.32 -8.01
C GLY A 31 7.47 -1.32 -7.04
N THR A 32 8.18 -1.82 -6.02
CA THR A 32 7.57 -2.69 -5.00
C THR A 32 6.57 -1.91 -4.14
N ILE A 33 6.88 -0.65 -3.80
CA ILE A 33 5.94 0.24 -3.11
C ILE A 33 4.72 0.51 -3.99
N ALA A 34 4.90 0.81 -5.28
CA ALA A 34 3.80 1.02 -6.22
C ALA A 34 2.90 -0.21 -6.35
N SER A 35 3.46 -1.42 -6.40
CA SER A 35 2.67 -2.66 -6.36
C SER A 35 1.91 -2.81 -5.05
N MET A 36 2.49 -2.42 -3.91
CA MET A 36 1.79 -2.42 -2.63
C MET A 36 0.68 -1.36 -2.54
N VAL A 37 0.78 -0.25 -3.28
CA VAL A 37 -0.32 0.73 -3.41
C VAL A 37 -1.50 0.10 -4.14
N ASP A 38 -1.28 -0.57 -5.27
CA ASP A 38 -2.33 -1.25 -6.03
C ASP A 38 -3.01 -2.38 -5.22
N LEU A 39 -2.20 -3.21 -4.55
CA LEU A 39 -2.70 -4.26 -3.66
C LEU A 39 -3.45 -3.67 -2.47
N GLY A 40 -2.89 -2.63 -1.84
CA GLY A 40 -3.49 -1.95 -0.70
C GLY A 40 -4.85 -1.35 -1.04
N GLY A 41 -4.99 -0.71 -2.20
CA GLY A 41 -6.26 -0.11 -2.61
C GLY A 41 -7.33 -1.16 -2.86
N SER A 42 -6.94 -2.27 -3.48
CA SER A 42 -7.82 -3.43 -3.64
C SER A 42 -8.27 -3.98 -2.28
N LEU A 43 -7.36 -4.14 -1.32
CA LEU A 43 -7.68 -4.61 0.04
C LEU A 43 -8.60 -3.65 0.80
N ALA A 44 -8.37 -2.34 0.69
CA ALA A 44 -9.19 -1.34 1.36
C ALA A 44 -10.61 -1.28 0.80
N VAL A 45 -10.79 -1.49 -0.51
CA VAL A 45 -12.12 -1.62 -1.13
C VAL A 45 -12.79 -2.94 -0.75
N ALA A 46 -12.07 -4.05 -0.80
CA ALA A 46 -12.59 -5.37 -0.43
C ALA A 46 -13.08 -5.40 1.02
N SER A 47 -12.39 -4.71 1.94
CA SER A 47 -12.79 -4.66 3.36
C SER A 47 -14.14 -3.98 3.60
N MET A 48 -14.66 -3.20 2.63
CA MET A 48 -16.00 -2.62 2.66
C MET A 48 -17.11 -3.64 2.34
N GLY A 49 -16.79 -4.93 2.20
CA GLY A 49 -17.77 -6.00 1.95
C GLY A 49 -18.05 -6.27 0.47
N LEU A 50 -17.24 -5.71 -0.43
CA LEU A 50 -17.34 -6.00 -1.87
C LEU A 50 -16.48 -7.21 -2.27
N TYR A 51 -17.08 -8.12 -3.02
CA TYR A 51 -16.37 -9.24 -3.67
C TYR A 51 -15.57 -8.81 -4.90
N SER A 52 -15.95 -7.70 -5.55
CA SER A 52 -15.21 -7.11 -6.66
C SER A 52 -14.65 -5.76 -6.24
N THR A 53 -13.33 -5.59 -6.38
CA THR A 53 -12.64 -4.34 -6.05
C THR A 53 -12.59 -3.36 -7.22
N GLY A 54 -13.17 -3.73 -8.36
CA GLY A 54 -13.04 -2.95 -9.58
C GLY A 54 -11.64 -2.98 -10.21
N VAL A 55 -11.46 -2.19 -11.26
CA VAL A 55 -10.21 -2.04 -12.02
C VAL A 55 -9.50 -0.74 -11.67
N SER A 56 -8.17 -0.70 -11.79
CA SER A 56 -7.36 0.49 -11.50
C SER A 56 -7.53 1.53 -12.60
N THR A 57 -7.90 2.77 -12.24
CA THR A 57 -8.02 3.90 -13.18
C THR A 57 -6.91 4.93 -13.03
N ASP A 58 -6.40 5.08 -11.81
CA ASP A 58 -5.30 6.00 -11.49
C ASP A 58 -4.49 5.46 -10.31
N LEU A 59 -3.16 5.62 -10.37
CA LEU A 59 -2.26 5.27 -9.28
C LEU A 59 -1.12 6.28 -9.19
N ASN A 60 -0.90 6.81 -7.99
CA ASN A 60 0.19 7.73 -7.70
C ASN A 60 0.98 7.27 -6.47
N VAL A 61 2.29 7.52 -6.48
CA VAL A 61 3.17 7.29 -5.33
C VAL A 61 4.09 8.49 -5.13
N THR A 62 4.16 8.98 -3.90
CA THR A 62 5.12 9.98 -3.44
C THR A 62 6.12 9.32 -2.49
N TYR A 63 7.40 9.40 -2.82
CA TYR A 63 8.50 8.88 -2.01
C TYR A 63 9.11 10.01 -1.18
N LEU A 64 9.11 9.86 0.15
CA LEU A 64 9.59 10.86 1.09
C LEU A 64 10.99 10.53 1.61
N SER A 65 11.25 9.24 1.86
CA SER A 65 12.53 8.73 2.32
C SER A 65 12.68 7.24 1.97
N SER A 66 13.81 6.63 2.33
CA SER A 66 14.02 5.20 2.09
C SER A 66 13.02 4.34 2.90
N GLY A 67 12.39 3.38 2.23
CA GLY A 67 11.47 2.44 2.86
C GLY A 67 12.13 1.30 3.66
N GLY A 68 13.47 1.22 3.63
CA GLY A 68 14.26 0.18 4.31
C GLY A 68 15.10 -0.65 3.34
N LYS A 69 15.83 -1.61 3.90
CA LYS A 69 16.69 -2.57 3.18
C LYS A 69 16.25 -4.00 3.47
N ALA A 70 16.90 -4.96 2.81
CA ALA A 70 16.62 -6.37 3.08
C ALA A 70 16.85 -6.72 4.56
N GLY A 71 15.90 -7.44 5.17
CA GLY A 71 15.85 -7.76 6.59
C GLY A 71 14.93 -6.85 7.41
N ASP A 72 14.69 -5.62 6.96
CA ASP A 72 13.77 -4.70 7.63
C ASP A 72 12.31 -5.06 7.30
N LYS A 73 11.38 -4.47 8.06
CA LYS A 73 9.94 -4.54 7.77
C LYS A 73 9.38 -3.16 7.44
N ILE A 74 8.57 -3.11 6.39
CA ILE A 74 7.76 -1.95 6.06
C ILE A 74 6.30 -2.22 6.42
N LYS A 75 5.68 -1.27 7.13
CA LYS A 75 4.27 -1.32 7.53
C LYS A 75 3.46 -0.42 6.62
N VAL A 76 2.25 -0.84 6.30
CA VAL A 76 1.35 -0.13 5.40
C VAL A 76 -0.02 -0.02 6.04
N LEU A 77 -0.53 1.20 6.06
CA LEU A 77 -1.92 1.50 6.35
C LEU A 77 -2.62 1.82 5.04
N ALA A 78 -3.56 0.97 4.63
CA ALA A 78 -4.40 1.18 3.45
C ALA A 78 -5.81 1.59 3.87
N GLU A 79 -6.33 2.64 3.26
CA GLU A 79 -7.59 3.28 3.64
C GLU A 79 -8.44 3.56 2.40
N CYS A 80 -9.74 3.28 2.48
CA CYS A 80 -10.73 3.74 1.51
C CYS A 80 -11.25 5.09 1.99
N GLU A 81 -10.78 6.18 1.38
CA GLU A 81 -11.14 7.54 1.77
C GLU A 81 -12.58 7.87 1.34
N LYS A 82 -12.99 7.37 0.17
CA LYS A 82 -14.33 7.61 -0.36
C LYS A 82 -14.75 6.47 -1.29
N MET A 83 -15.97 5.99 -1.09
CA MET A 83 -16.59 4.99 -1.93
C MET A 83 -17.87 5.56 -2.55
N GLY A 84 -17.82 5.82 -3.85
CA GLY A 84 -18.98 6.24 -4.63
C GLY A 84 -19.71 5.06 -5.27
N ARG A 85 -20.67 5.38 -6.15
CA ARG A 85 -21.38 4.36 -6.93
C ARG A 85 -20.49 3.66 -7.96
N THR A 86 -19.51 4.37 -8.50
CA THR A 86 -18.70 3.93 -9.65
C THR A 86 -17.20 4.10 -9.46
N LEU A 87 -16.75 4.81 -8.42
CA LEU A 87 -15.34 5.01 -8.14
C LEU A 87 -15.08 4.88 -6.65
N ALA A 88 -13.95 4.26 -6.31
CA ALA A 88 -13.40 4.22 -4.97
C ALA A 88 -12.03 4.90 -4.95
N PHE A 89 -11.83 5.78 -3.98
CA PHE A 89 -10.58 6.49 -3.75
C PHE A 89 -9.92 5.91 -2.51
N THR A 90 -8.66 5.54 -2.64
CA THR A 90 -7.91 4.91 -1.55
C THR A 90 -6.55 5.58 -1.35
N ARG A 91 -6.04 5.52 -0.12
CA ARG A 91 -4.75 6.04 0.29
C ARG A 91 -3.95 4.97 1.00
N MET A 92 -2.65 4.93 0.71
CA MET A 92 -1.68 4.11 1.46
C MET A 92 -0.66 5.01 2.13
N SER A 93 -0.37 4.70 3.39
CA SER A 93 0.72 5.32 4.16
C SER A 93 1.75 4.24 4.51
N PHE A 94 3.00 4.45 4.12
CA PHE A 94 4.09 3.49 4.31
C PHE A 94 5.03 3.96 5.40
N PHE A 95 5.24 3.12 6.41
CA PHE A 95 6.08 3.40 7.56
C PHE A 95 7.27 2.44 7.57
N ASN A 96 8.48 2.99 7.67
CA ASN A 96 9.70 2.20 7.79
C ASN A 96 9.78 1.50 9.17
N GLU A 97 10.85 0.75 9.40
CA GLU A 97 11.04 0.01 10.67
C GLU A 97 11.10 0.92 11.91
N LYS A 98 11.54 2.18 11.76
CA LYS A 98 11.57 3.19 12.82
C LYS A 98 10.20 3.80 13.12
N GLY A 99 9.21 3.54 12.27
CA GLY A 99 7.89 4.16 12.34
C GLY A 99 7.78 5.48 11.58
N ASP A 100 8.80 5.91 10.84
CA ASP A 100 8.75 7.13 10.05
C ASP A 100 7.99 6.90 8.74
N LEU A 101 7.20 7.88 8.34
CA LEU A 101 6.50 7.87 7.07
C LEU A 101 7.49 8.03 5.91
N CYS A 102 7.68 6.98 5.12
CA CYS A 102 8.67 6.91 4.06
C CYS A 102 8.07 7.07 2.66
N ALA A 103 6.80 6.73 2.48
CA ALA A 103 6.07 6.95 1.24
C ALA A 103 4.56 7.11 1.49
N ARG A 104 3.87 7.70 0.53
CA ARG A 104 2.41 7.74 0.46
C ARG A 104 1.96 7.35 -0.94
N GLY A 105 0.83 6.67 -1.06
CA GLY A 105 0.22 6.36 -2.35
C GLY A 105 -1.25 6.72 -2.37
N SER A 106 -1.77 6.95 -3.57
CA SER A 106 -3.20 6.99 -3.84
C SER A 106 -3.54 6.06 -4.99
N HIS A 107 -4.70 5.43 -4.89
CA HIS A 107 -5.19 4.50 -5.91
C HIS A 107 -6.69 4.69 -6.10
N THR A 108 -7.08 5.00 -7.33
CA THR A 108 -8.48 5.13 -7.73
C THR A 108 -8.91 3.89 -8.49
N LYS A 109 -10.04 3.31 -8.09
CA LYS A 109 -10.63 2.12 -8.71
C LYS A 109 -12.03 2.40 -9.24
N TYR A 110 -12.40 1.74 -10.35
CA TYR A 110 -13.73 1.74 -10.95
C TYR A 110 -14.46 0.43 -10.69
#